data_AF-A0A844KQF8-F1
#
_entry.id   AF-A0A844KQF8-F1
#
_cell.length_a   1.000
_cell.length_b   1.000
_cell.length_c   1.000
_cell.angle_alpha   90.00
_cell.angle_beta   90.00
_cell.angle_gamma   90.00
#
_symmetry.space_group_name_H-M   'P 1'
#
loop_
_entity.id
_entity.type
_entity.pdbx_description
1 polymer ?
#
loop_
_entity_poly.entity_id
_entity_poly.type
_entity_poly.pdbx_seq_one_letter_code
_entity_poly.pdbx_strand_id
1 'polypeptide(L)'
;MDKKYEVKVTRQAMAQMKEIVHYISAELLAPEAANKLLDKIRDAIAALSFMPKKYALIEEEPWKHEGVRKIIVKNFLIYYWVDEENFKVQVIAVIYNRRDQLRALMYMDYKSE
;
A
#
# COMPACT_ATOMS: atom_id res chain seq x y z
N MET A 1 22.17 14.42 -4.85
CA MET A 1 20.75 14.80 -4.73
C MET A 1 19.95 13.54 -4.85
N ASP A 2 19.35 13.10 -3.75
CA ASP A 2 18.47 11.93 -3.79
C ASP A 2 17.20 12.27 -4.58
N LYS A 3 16.87 11.42 -5.54
CA LYS A 3 15.68 11.57 -6.38
C LYS A 3 14.44 11.37 -5.52
N LYS A 4 13.58 12.39 -5.47
CA LYS A 4 12.31 12.35 -4.74
C LYS A 4 11.19 11.93 -5.69
N TYR A 5 10.41 10.94 -5.29
CA TYR A 5 9.28 10.43 -6.05
C TYR A 5 7.98 11.09 -5.58
N GLU A 6 7.09 11.41 -6.51
CA GLU A 6 5.71 11.76 -6.21
C GLU A 6 4.96 10.50 -5.80
N VAL A 7 4.37 10.49 -4.59
CA VAL A 7 3.61 9.34 -4.10
C VAL A 7 2.13 9.58 -4.31
N LYS A 8 1.48 8.71 -5.08
CA LYS A 8 0.04 8.71 -5.33
C LYS A 8 -0.61 7.48 -4.74
N VAL A 9 -1.80 7.66 -4.20
CA VAL A 9 -2.61 6.57 -3.64
C VAL A 9 -3.82 6.41 -4.54
N THR A 10 -4.02 5.20 -5.07
CA THR A 10 -5.20 4.88 -5.89
C THR A 10 -6.49 5.02 -5.08
N ARG A 11 -7.61 5.22 -5.79
CA ARG A 11 -8.95 5.24 -5.16
C ARG A 11 -9.22 3.93 -4.39
N GLN A 12 -8.78 2.80 -4.93
CA GLN A 12 -8.91 1.50 -4.29
C GLN A 12 -8.13 1.42 -2.97
N ALA A 13 -6.84 1.76 -2.99
CA ALA A 13 -6.03 1.76 -1.78
C ALA A 13 -6.60 2.72 -0.72
N MET A 14 -7.11 3.88 -1.14
CA MET A 14 -7.76 4.83 -0.24
C MET A 14 -9.05 4.26 0.36
N ALA A 15 -9.88 3.57 -0.43
CA ALA A 15 -11.08 2.90 0.06
C ALA A 15 -10.75 1.79 1.07
N GLN A 16 -9.73 0.97 0.79
CA GLN A 16 -9.24 -0.06 1.70
C GLN A 16 -8.75 0.53 3.03
N MET A 17 -7.99 1.62 2.98
CA MET A 17 -7.55 2.32 4.20
C MET A 17 -8.76 2.81 5.03
N LYS A 18 -9.78 3.36 4.38
CA LYS A 18 -11.02 3.80 5.06
C LYS A 18 -11.77 2.62 5.69
N GLU A 19 -11.91 1.50 4.98
CA GLU A 19 -12.55 0.28 5.50
C GLU A 19 -11.80 -0.24 6.74
N ILE A 20 -10.47 -0.30 6.68
CA ILE A 20 -9.62 -0.74 7.80
C ILE A 20 -9.83 0.14 9.03
N VAL A 21 -9.81 1.47 8.85
CA VAL A 21 -10.00 2.43 9.95
C VAL A 21 -11.42 2.33 10.51
N HIS A 22 -12.44 2.18 9.64
CA HIS A 22 -13.83 2.04 10.06
C HIS A 22 -14.04 0.76 10.87
N TYR A 23 -13.55 -0.37 10.37
CA TYR A 23 -13.64 -1.67 11.05
C TYR A 23 -13.03 -1.61 12.46
N ILE A 24 -11.81 -1.09 12.58
CA ILE A 24 -11.11 -1.03 13.88
C ILE A 24 -11.78 -0.02 14.84
N SER A 25 -12.23 1.13 14.33
CA SER A 25 -12.79 2.17 15.19
C SER A 25 -14.25 1.90 15.60
N ALA A 26 -15.08 1.41 14.68
CA ALA A 26 -16.52 1.25 14.90
C ALA A 26 -16.93 -0.18 15.27
N GLU A 27 -16.30 -1.21 14.71
CA GLU A 27 -16.68 -2.61 14.98
C GLU A 27 -15.85 -3.21 16.14
N LEU A 28 -14.55 -2.93 16.19
CA LEU A 28 -13.68 -3.35 17.30
C LEU A 28 -13.65 -2.35 18.46
N LEU A 29 -14.40 -1.24 18.36
CA LEU A 29 -14.49 -0.18 19.37
C LEU A 29 -13.12 0.36 19.83
N ALA A 30 -12.14 0.41 18.91
CA ALA A 30 -10.77 0.79 19.19
C ALA A 30 -10.30 2.01 18.36
N PRO A 31 -10.96 3.19 18.49
CA PRO A 31 -10.69 4.35 17.64
C PRO A 31 -9.24 4.88 17.75
N GLU A 32 -8.66 4.82 18.94
CA GLU A 32 -7.27 5.24 19.18
C GLU A 32 -6.27 4.33 18.46
N ALA A 33 -6.56 3.02 18.41
CA ALA A 33 -5.75 2.06 17.67
C ALA A 33 -5.89 2.28 16.16
N ALA A 34 -7.09 2.59 15.68
CA ALA A 34 -7.35 2.92 14.28
C ALA A 34 -6.55 4.17 13.83
N ASN A 35 -6.55 5.24 14.64
CA ASN A 35 -5.78 6.46 14.36
C ASN A 35 -4.27 6.18 14.34
N LYS A 36 -3.74 5.50 15.37
CA LYS A 36 -2.33 5.12 15.42
C LYS A 36 -1.90 4.23 14.27
N LEU A 37 -2.79 3.38 13.75
CA LEU A 37 -2.53 2.58 12.57
C LEU A 37 -2.51 3.43 11.31
N LEU A 38 -3.50 4.32 11.14
CA LEU A 38 -3.58 5.22 10.00
C LEU A 38 -2.33 6.10 9.88
N ASP A 39 -1.87 6.67 10.99
CA ASP A 39 -0.64 7.48 11.02
C ASP A 39 0.57 6.67 10.53
N LYS A 40 0.74 5.43 11.02
CA LYS A 40 1.83 4.54 10.58
C LYS A 40 1.75 4.19 9.10
N ILE A 41 0.56 3.98 8.56
CA ILE A 41 0.37 3.71 7.13
C ILE A 41 0.74 4.97 6.33
N ARG A 42 0.30 6.16 6.75
CA ARG A 42 0.60 7.44 6.09
C ARG A 42 2.10 7.73 6.09
N ASP A 43 2.77 7.53 7.22
CA ASP A 43 4.22 7.73 7.35
C ASP A 43 4.99 6.77 6.43
N ALA A 44 4.57 5.50 6.38
CA ALA A 44 5.18 4.50 5.52
C ALA A 44 4.99 4.82 4.03
N ILE A 45 3.80 5.25 3.63
CA ILE A 45 3.51 5.71 2.25
C ILE A 45 4.35 6.95 1.91
N ALA A 46 4.43 7.93 2.81
CA ALA A 46 5.24 9.14 2.59
C ALA A 46 6.73 8.81 2.44
N ALA A 47 7.23 7.84 3.19
CA ALA A 47 8.61 7.37 3.10
C ALA A 47 8.94 6.71 1.75
N LEU A 48 7.94 6.24 0.98
CA LEU A 48 8.16 5.74 -0.39
C LEU A 48 8.61 6.83 -1.36
N SER A 49 8.46 8.12 -1.01
CA SER A 49 9.04 9.21 -1.81
C SER A 49 10.57 9.15 -1.90
N PHE A 50 11.22 8.37 -1.03
CA PHE A 50 12.67 8.22 -0.96
C PHE A 50 13.11 6.77 -1.11
N MET A 51 13.90 6.49 -2.15
CA MET A 51 14.42 5.15 -2.49
C MET A 51 13.34 4.04 -2.47
N PRO A 52 12.21 4.18 -3.20
CA PRO A 52 11.12 3.20 -3.17
C PRO A 52 11.53 1.79 -3.64
N LYS A 53 12.62 1.68 -4.42
CA LYS A 53 13.16 0.39 -4.89
C LYS A 53 13.95 -0.39 -3.83
N LYS A 54 14.17 0.14 -2.63
CA LYS A 54 14.92 -0.56 -1.57
C LYS A 54 14.19 -1.79 -1.02
N TYR A 55 12.86 -1.83 -1.17
CA TYR A 55 12.04 -2.95 -0.70
C TYR A 55 11.91 -4.02 -1.79
N ALA A 56 11.80 -5.28 -1.39
CA ALA A 56 11.76 -6.41 -2.31
C ALA A 56 10.51 -6.38 -3.23
N LEU A 57 10.68 -6.97 -4.42
CA LEU A 57 9.54 -7.34 -5.26
C LEU A 57 8.71 -8.39 -4.53
N ILE A 58 7.43 -8.45 -4.88
CA ILE A 58 6.58 -9.54 -4.40
C ILE A 58 6.96 -10.85 -5.11
N GLU A 59 6.57 -11.99 -4.54
CA GLU A 59 6.91 -13.30 -5.11
C GLU A 59 5.83 -13.79 -6.07
N GLU A 60 4.62 -13.29 -5.88
CA GLU A 60 3.41 -13.68 -6.58
C GLU A 60 3.39 -13.18 -8.04
N GLU A 61 3.05 -14.08 -8.97
CA GLU A 61 2.94 -13.78 -10.39
C GLU A 61 1.50 -13.47 -10.81
N PRO A 62 1.27 -12.55 -11.78
CA PRO A 62 2.25 -11.89 -12.67
C PRO A 62 2.90 -10.61 -12.08
N TRP A 63 2.47 -10.19 -10.89
CA TRP A 63 2.82 -8.89 -10.31
C TRP A 63 4.33 -8.70 -10.05
N LYS A 64 5.05 -9.79 -9.78
CA LYS A 64 6.52 -9.77 -9.70
C LYS A 64 7.16 -9.28 -10.99
N HIS A 65 6.75 -9.80 -12.16
CA HIS A 65 7.23 -9.33 -13.46
C HIS A 65 6.82 -7.90 -13.76
N GLU A 66 5.66 -7.46 -13.26
CA GLU A 66 5.19 -6.07 -13.37
C GLU A 66 5.91 -5.10 -12.42
N GLY A 67 6.86 -5.59 -11.62
CA GLY A 67 7.68 -4.74 -10.75
C GLY A 67 6.99 -4.31 -9.46
N VAL A 68 5.90 -4.98 -9.06
CA VAL A 68 5.17 -4.70 -7.82
C VAL A 68 6.02 -5.06 -6.61
N ARG A 69 5.97 -4.18 -5.62
CA ARG A 69 6.70 -4.28 -4.34
C ARG A 69 5.72 -4.23 -3.19
N LYS A 70 6.15 -4.73 -2.03
CA LYS A 70 5.38 -4.63 -0.79
C LYS A 70 6.22 -4.15 0.38
N ILE A 71 5.57 -3.40 1.27
CA ILE A 71 6.08 -3.11 2.62
C ILE A 71 5.08 -3.61 3.66
N ILE A 72 5.60 -3.95 4.84
CA ILE A 72 4.80 -4.44 5.96
C ILE A 72 4.72 -3.33 7.01
N VAL A 73 3.50 -2.91 7.34
CA VAL A 73 3.22 -1.96 8.41
C VAL A 73 2.30 -2.64 9.41
N LYS A 74 2.85 -3.03 10.56
CA LYS A 74 2.16 -3.86 11.56
C LYS A 74 1.64 -5.15 10.92
N ASN A 75 0.32 -5.30 10.80
CA ASN A 75 -0.32 -6.47 10.22
C ASN A 75 -0.86 -6.21 8.80
N PHE A 76 -0.42 -5.12 8.15
CA PHE A 76 -0.91 -4.71 6.83
C PHE A 76 0.22 -4.72 5.82
N LEU A 77 -0.09 -5.21 4.62
CA LEU A 77 0.75 -5.21 3.44
C LEU A 77 0.33 -4.02 2.57
N ILE A 78 1.28 -3.16 2.24
CA ILE A 78 1.07 -2.05 1.31
C ILE A 78 1.77 -2.41 0.02
N TYR A 79 0.99 -2.54 -1.05
CA TYR A 79 1.46 -2.86 -2.39
C TYR A 79 1.58 -1.59 -3.21
N TYR A 80 2.68 -1.48 -3.95
CA TYR A 80 2.95 -0.34 -4.80
C TYR A 80 3.85 -0.72 -5.97
N TRP A 81 3.85 0.10 -7.01
CA TRP A 81 4.82 0.03 -8.09
C TRP A 81 5.55 1.37 -8.23
N VAL A 82 6.69 1.34 -8.94
CA VAL A 82 7.58 2.49 -9.11
C VAL A 82 7.69 2.80 -10.58
N ASP A 83 7.24 3.98 -10.97
CA ASP A 83 7.47 4.58 -12.27
C ASP A 83 8.78 5.39 -12.22
N GLU A 84 9.82 4.83 -12.82
CA GLU A 84 11.14 5.45 -12.83
C GLU A 84 11.28 6.56 -13.86
N GLU A 85 10.49 6.50 -14.94
CA GLU A 85 10.51 7.49 -16.01
C GLU A 85 9.88 8.79 -15.54
N ASN A 86 8.77 8.66 -14.78
CA ASN A 86 8.02 9.80 -14.28
C ASN A 86 8.32 10.16 -12.82
N PHE A 87 9.24 9.44 -12.15
CA PHE A 87 9.52 9.59 -10.72
C PHE A 87 8.25 9.50 -9.86
N LYS A 88 7.40 8.51 -10.12
CA LYS A 88 6.16 8.28 -9.38
C LYS A 88 6.18 6.97 -8.63
N VAL A 89 5.54 6.97 -7.47
CA VAL A 89 5.19 5.76 -6.73
C VAL A 89 3.68 5.71 -6.65
N GLN A 90 3.10 4.61 -7.09
CA GLN A 90 1.67 4.41 -7.03
C GLN A 90 1.35 3.32 -6.02
N VAL A 91 0.67 3.68 -4.94
CA VAL A 91 0.14 2.73 -3.96
C VAL A 91 -1.16 2.16 -4.50
N ILE A 92 -1.15 0.86 -4.79
CA ILE A 92 -2.24 0.16 -5.48
C ILE A 92 -3.15 -0.60 -4.50
N ALA A 93 -2.62 -1.06 -3.36
CA ALA A 93 -3.46 -1.71 -2.34
C ALA A 93 -2.89 -1.64 -0.91
N VAL A 94 -3.79 -1.72 0.07
CA VAL A 94 -3.48 -1.89 1.50
C VAL A 94 -4.32 -3.05 2.03
N ILE A 95 -3.67 -4.16 2.40
CA ILE A 95 -4.33 -5.44 2.69
C ILE A 95 -3.91 -5.96 4.07
N TYR A 96 -4.86 -6.51 4.83
CA TYR A 96 -4.53 -7.20 6.09
C TYR A 96 -3.80 -8.52 5.81
N ASN A 97 -2.62 -8.73 6.40
CA ASN A 97 -1.71 -9.84 6.11
C ASN A 97 -2.33 -11.23 6.37
N ARG A 98 -3.36 -11.33 7.23
CA ARG A 98 -4.08 -12.60 7.47
C ARG A 98 -5.29 -12.82 6.56
N ARG A 99 -5.64 -11.87 5.69
CA ARG A 99 -6.63 -12.10 4.61
C ARG A 99 -5.93 -12.84 3.47
N ASP A 100 -6.73 -13.51 2.62
CA ASP A 100 -6.25 -14.15 1.40
C ASP A 100 -5.61 -13.11 0.48
N GLN A 101 -4.28 -13.15 0.40
CA GLN A 101 -3.48 -12.17 -0.33
C GLN A 101 -3.67 -12.33 -1.84
N LEU A 102 -3.76 -13.57 -2.34
CA LEU A 102 -3.97 -13.87 -3.75
C LEU A 102 -5.32 -13.36 -4.22
N ARG A 103 -6.37 -13.58 -3.41
CA ARG A 103 -7.69 -13.03 -3.71
C ARG A 103 -7.66 -11.51 -3.76
N ALA A 104 -6.98 -10.86 -2.83
CA ALA A 104 -6.88 -9.40 -2.81
C ALA A 104 -6.05 -8.86 -3.99
N LEU A 105 -5.01 -9.58 -4.43
CA LEU A 105 -4.21 -9.26 -5.61
C LEU A 105 -5.03 -9.35 -6.91
N MET A 106 -5.89 -10.36 -7.06
CA MET A 106 -6.73 -10.53 -8.25
C MET A 106 -7.75 -9.40 -8.48
N TYR A 107 -8.20 -8.72 -7.42
CA TYR A 107 -9.12 -7.59 -7.51
C TYR A 107 -8.41 -6.23 -7.48
N MET A 108 -7.09 -6.18 -7.68
CA MET A 108 -6.40 -4.90 -7.83
C MET A 108 -6.70 -4.28 -9.19
N ASP A 109 -7.23 -3.06 -9.16
CA ASP A 109 -7.43 -2.24 -10.33
C ASP A 109 -6.09 -1.58 -10.67
N TYR A 110 -5.32 -2.22 -11.56
CA TYR A 110 -3.94 -1.88 -11.85
C TYR A 110 -3.74 -1.13 -13.18
N LYS A 111 -4.83 -0.84 -13.92
CA LYS A 111 -4.80 -0.21 -15.25
C LYS A 111 -5.76 0.97 -15.47
N SER A 112 -6.37 1.51 -14.43
CA SER A 112 -7.38 2.56 -14.53
C SER A 112 -6.97 3.84 -13.80
N GLU A 113 -5.98 4.57 -14.35
CA GLU A 113 -5.86 6.05 -14.39
C GLU A 113 -4.51 6.49 -14.96
#